data_AF-A0A2G2YYG9-F1
#
_entry.id   AF-A0A2G2YYG9-F1
#
_cell.length_a   1.000
_cell.length_b   1.000
_cell.length_c   1.000
_cell.angle_alpha   90.00
_cell.angle_beta   90.00
_cell.angle_gamma   90.00
#
_symmetry.space_group_name_H-M   'P 1'
#
loop_
_entity.id
_entity.type
_entity.pdbx_description
1 polymer ?
#
loop_
_entity_poly.entity_id
_entity_poly.type
_entity_poly.pdbx_seq_one_letter_code
_entity_poly.pdbx_strand_id
1 'polypeptide(L)'
;MHAQITLLRKTMCLLSRRVASPRDDQGFYVLNAVIENLGYDVISPFMGHIWVSLFNWLQQGRKGKFLKNLVIFMSLFLVKHGLQNLVVSMNAVPKGVFQTIVEQFWVPNLKLITGSVELKLTSVASTKLICESSTLLDSKVRGKMLNSFVTLLSRPEEERVLEEPDVPDFGETVGYNATFVHLYNAGKKEEDPLKEVNYPKQYLVASLANLAALSPGTYPQLIRENLEAANQAALLQLCSSYNLSIV
;
A
#
# COMPACT_ATOMS: atom_id res chain seq x y z
N MET A 1 -19.04 -12.71 -24.48
CA MET A 1 -18.23 -12.96 -23.26
C MET A 1 -16.77 -13.34 -23.55
N HIS A 2 -16.47 -14.35 -24.38
CA HIS A 2 -15.09 -14.75 -24.72
C HIS A 2 -14.22 -13.66 -25.39
N ALA A 3 -14.79 -12.85 -26.28
CA ALA A 3 -14.08 -11.75 -26.94
C ALA A 3 -13.70 -10.61 -25.97
N GLN A 4 -14.57 -10.29 -25.01
CA GLN A 4 -14.29 -9.30 -23.96
C GLN A 4 -13.18 -9.76 -23.00
N ILE A 5 -13.18 -11.03 -22.61
CA ILE A 5 -12.12 -11.61 -21.75
C ILE A 5 -10.77 -11.63 -22.49
N THR A 6 -10.78 -11.93 -23.80
CA THR A 6 -9.56 -11.92 -24.62
C THR A 6 -9.01 -10.49 -24.80
N LEU A 7 -9.90 -9.50 -24.95
CA LEU A 7 -9.52 -8.09 -25.01
C LEU A 7 -8.94 -7.63 -23.66
N LEU A 8 -9.59 -7.98 -22.54
CA LEU A 8 -9.10 -7.70 -21.18
C LEU A 8 -7.73 -8.35 -20.93
N ARG A 9 -7.53 -9.59 -21.38
CA ARG A 9 -6.24 -10.29 -21.28
C ARG A 9 -5.15 -9.58 -22.06
N LYS A 10 -5.44 -9.11 -23.28
CA LYS A 10 -4.48 -8.35 -24.10
C LYS A 10 -4.18 -6.98 -23.50
N THR A 11 -5.20 -6.24 -23.04
CA THR A 11 -4.99 -4.93 -22.41
C THR A 11 -4.24 -5.04 -21.11
N MET A 12 -4.55 -6.04 -20.27
CA MET A 12 -3.83 -6.28 -19.02
C MET A 12 -2.38 -6.74 -19.24
N CYS A 13 -2.11 -7.56 -20.26
CA CYS A 13 -0.76 -7.98 -20.61
C CYS A 13 0.07 -6.84 -21.24
N LEU A 14 -0.58 -5.94 -21.99
CA LEU A 14 0.03 -4.70 -22.46
C LEU A 14 0.25 -3.70 -21.30
N LEU A 15 -0.65 -3.66 -20.33
CA LEU A 15 -0.55 -2.83 -19.14
C LEU A 15 0.57 -3.30 -18.21
N SER A 16 0.71 -4.60 -17.96
CA SER A 16 1.86 -5.14 -17.21
C SER A 16 3.18 -4.82 -17.92
N ARG A 17 3.17 -4.77 -19.25
CA ARG A 17 4.30 -4.30 -20.08
C ARG A 17 4.48 -2.76 -20.09
N ARG A 18 3.48 -1.95 -19.75
CA ARG A 18 3.59 -0.48 -19.66
C ARG A 18 3.89 0.04 -18.25
N VAL A 19 3.39 -0.62 -17.21
CA VAL A 19 3.88 -0.50 -15.82
C VAL A 19 5.39 -0.76 -15.76
N ALA A 20 5.90 -1.47 -16.76
CA ALA A 20 7.29 -1.78 -17.00
C ALA A 20 8.08 -0.71 -17.81
N SER A 21 7.59 0.53 -17.94
CA SER A 21 8.34 1.62 -18.57
C SER A 21 8.94 2.55 -17.50
N PRO A 22 10.23 2.96 -17.61
CA PRO A 22 10.84 3.96 -16.73
C PRO A 22 10.17 5.34 -16.72
N ARG A 23 9.24 5.59 -17.66
CA ARG A 23 8.65 6.91 -17.92
C ARG A 23 7.19 7.04 -17.49
N ASP A 24 6.51 5.96 -17.09
CA ASP A 24 5.05 5.97 -16.91
C ASP A 24 4.65 5.58 -15.48
N ASP A 25 4.63 6.56 -14.58
CA ASP A 25 3.89 6.52 -13.31
C ASP A 25 2.38 6.20 -13.50
N GLN A 26 1.87 6.51 -14.68
CA GLN A 26 0.54 6.18 -15.18
C GLN A 26 0.20 4.67 -15.13
N GLY A 27 1.20 3.79 -15.14
CA GLY A 27 0.97 2.35 -15.03
C GLY A 27 0.27 1.95 -13.73
N PHE A 28 0.69 2.53 -12.60
CA PHE A 28 0.06 2.27 -11.31
C PHE A 28 -1.33 2.89 -11.21
N TYR A 29 -1.56 4.06 -11.85
CA TYR A 29 -2.89 4.67 -11.89
C TYR A 29 -3.91 3.74 -12.55
N VAL A 30 -3.57 3.17 -13.71
CA VAL A 30 -4.48 2.23 -14.40
C VAL A 30 -4.62 0.95 -13.58
N LEU A 31 -3.53 0.43 -13.01
CA LEU A 31 -3.58 -0.79 -12.22
C LEU A 31 -4.45 -0.62 -10.96
N ASN A 32 -4.35 0.53 -10.28
CA ASN A 32 -5.20 0.88 -9.15
C ASN A 32 -6.68 0.95 -9.57
N ALA A 33 -6.99 1.61 -10.70
CA ALA A 33 -8.35 1.69 -11.21
C ALA A 33 -8.94 0.30 -11.55
N VAL A 34 -8.13 -0.61 -12.10
CA VAL A 34 -8.53 -1.99 -12.41
C VAL A 34 -8.85 -2.75 -11.12
N ILE A 35 -7.99 -2.69 -10.11
CA ILE A 35 -8.21 -3.34 -8.81
C ILE A 35 -9.40 -2.74 -8.06
N GLU A 36 -9.60 -1.43 -8.17
CA GLU A 36 -10.69 -0.76 -7.48
C GLU A 36 -12.07 -1.10 -8.05
N ASN A 37 -12.17 -1.28 -9.38
CA ASN A 37 -13.46 -1.40 -10.06
C ASN A 37 -13.83 -2.84 -10.43
N LEU A 38 -12.91 -3.81 -10.36
CA LEU A 38 -13.17 -5.19 -10.76
C LEU A 38 -13.20 -6.15 -9.56
N GLY A 39 -14.10 -7.13 -9.60
CA GLY A 39 -14.14 -8.22 -8.63
C GLY A 39 -12.91 -9.14 -8.71
N TYR A 40 -12.57 -9.79 -7.59
CA TYR A 40 -11.39 -10.66 -7.51
C TYR A 40 -11.45 -11.84 -8.50
N ASP A 41 -12.66 -12.35 -8.76
CA ASP A 41 -12.93 -13.42 -9.73
C ASP A 41 -12.45 -13.08 -11.16
N VAL A 42 -12.57 -11.81 -11.55
CA VAL A 42 -12.14 -11.33 -12.87
C VAL A 42 -10.63 -11.11 -12.92
N ILE A 43 -10.03 -10.57 -11.85
CA ILE A 43 -8.61 -10.19 -11.85
C ILE A 43 -7.67 -11.34 -11.47
N SER A 44 -8.13 -12.33 -10.70
CA SER A 44 -7.32 -13.43 -10.17
C SER A 44 -6.44 -14.12 -11.24
N PRO A 45 -6.95 -14.45 -12.46
CA PRO A 45 -6.14 -15.08 -13.51
C PRO A 45 -4.95 -14.24 -13.99
N PHE A 46 -4.97 -12.94 -13.77
CA PHE A 46 -3.94 -12.01 -14.23
C PHE A 46 -2.95 -11.61 -13.13
N MET A 47 -3.31 -11.81 -11.85
CA MET A 47 -2.51 -11.35 -10.72
C MET A 47 -1.11 -11.96 -10.69
N GLY A 48 -0.94 -13.22 -11.06
CA GLY A 48 0.38 -13.85 -11.15
C GLY A 48 1.32 -13.10 -12.11
N HIS A 49 0.83 -12.72 -13.28
CA HIS A 49 1.62 -11.96 -14.26
C HIS A 49 1.93 -10.54 -13.79
N ILE A 50 0.99 -9.90 -13.08
CA ILE A 50 1.20 -8.58 -12.48
C ILE A 50 2.32 -8.67 -11.44
N TRP A 51 2.24 -9.64 -10.52
CA TRP A 51 3.24 -9.85 -9.47
C TRP A 51 4.62 -10.17 -10.04
N VAL A 52 4.73 -11.07 -11.03
CA VAL A 52 6.00 -11.34 -11.73
C VAL A 52 6.60 -10.05 -12.27
N SER A 53 5.78 -9.24 -12.94
CA SER A 53 6.23 -7.98 -13.52
C SER A 53 6.73 -7.05 -12.40
N LEU A 54 5.90 -6.75 -11.41
CA LEU A 54 6.23 -5.84 -10.31
C LEU A 54 7.47 -6.29 -9.52
N PHE A 55 7.64 -7.59 -9.26
CA PHE A 55 8.80 -8.11 -8.54
C PHE A 55 10.07 -8.10 -9.39
N ASN A 56 9.98 -8.36 -10.70
CA ASN A 56 11.12 -8.18 -11.60
C ASN A 56 11.57 -6.70 -11.61
N TRP A 57 10.62 -5.77 -11.57
CA TRP A 57 10.91 -4.33 -11.44
C TRP A 57 11.55 -3.97 -10.11
N LEU A 58 11.06 -4.57 -9.03
CA LEU A 58 11.63 -4.38 -7.70
C LEU A 58 13.10 -4.82 -7.66
N GLN A 59 13.44 -5.96 -8.28
CA GLN A 59 14.81 -6.48 -8.34
C GLN A 59 15.77 -5.63 -9.18
N GLN A 60 15.26 -4.86 -10.14
CA GLN A 60 16.07 -3.98 -10.99
C GLN A 60 16.53 -2.67 -10.31
N GLY A 61 16.32 -2.51 -9.00
CA GLY A 61 16.92 -1.42 -8.21
C GLY A 61 16.28 -0.05 -8.44
N ARG A 62 14.95 0.03 -8.51
CA ARG A 62 14.21 1.26 -8.83
C ARG A 62 14.13 2.28 -7.68
N LYS A 63 13.93 3.56 -8.06
CA LYS A 63 13.88 4.76 -7.21
C LYS A 63 12.57 4.87 -6.38
N GLY A 64 12.57 5.77 -5.39
CA GLY A 64 11.52 5.94 -4.38
C GLY A 64 10.07 6.05 -4.88
N LYS A 65 9.79 6.73 -6.01
CA LYS A 65 8.42 6.87 -6.58
C LYS A 65 7.80 5.50 -6.93
N PHE A 66 8.57 4.57 -7.50
CA PHE A 66 8.10 3.20 -7.75
C PHE A 66 7.81 2.47 -6.44
N LEU A 67 8.70 2.59 -5.45
CA LEU A 67 8.55 1.90 -4.17
C LEU A 67 7.29 2.38 -3.42
N LYS A 68 7.07 3.70 -3.41
CA LYS A 68 5.86 4.34 -2.90
C LYS A 68 4.61 3.78 -3.58
N ASN A 69 4.56 3.80 -4.91
CA ASN A 69 3.39 3.35 -5.67
C ASN A 69 3.11 1.85 -5.51
N LEU A 70 4.15 1.02 -5.37
CA LEU A 70 3.97 -0.41 -5.11
C LEU A 70 3.36 -0.66 -3.73
N VAL A 71 3.78 0.08 -2.70
CA VAL A 71 3.17 0.01 -1.36
C VAL A 71 1.69 0.42 -1.40
N ILE A 72 1.35 1.48 -2.13
CA ILE A 72 -0.04 1.95 -2.31
C ILE A 72 -0.87 0.87 -3.02
N PHE A 73 -0.33 0.31 -4.12
CA PHE A 73 -1.01 -0.76 -4.86
C PHE A 73 -1.31 -1.99 -3.99
N MET A 74 -0.33 -2.48 -3.24
CA MET A 74 -0.55 -3.61 -2.32
C MET A 74 -1.55 -3.25 -1.22
N SER A 75 -1.52 -2.01 -0.72
CA SER A 75 -2.49 -1.51 0.27
C SER A 75 -3.92 -1.52 -0.29
N LEU A 76 -4.10 -1.04 -1.53
CA LEU A 76 -5.39 -1.03 -2.23
C LEU A 76 -5.92 -2.45 -2.43
N PHE A 77 -5.06 -3.33 -2.93
CA PHE A 77 -5.40 -4.73 -3.17
C PHE A 77 -5.87 -5.40 -1.87
N LEU A 78 -5.14 -5.20 -0.77
CA LEU A 78 -5.50 -5.78 0.52
C LEU A 78 -6.86 -5.28 1.00
N VAL A 79 -7.11 -3.97 0.89
CA VAL A 79 -8.34 -3.35 1.36
C VAL A 79 -9.55 -3.84 0.54
N LYS A 80 -9.42 -3.97 -0.78
CA LYS A 80 -10.52 -4.33 -1.69
C LYS A 80 -10.74 -5.84 -1.81
N HIS A 81 -9.69 -6.64 -1.84
CA HIS A 81 -9.77 -8.09 -2.09
C HIS A 81 -9.41 -8.95 -0.88
N GLY A 82 -8.94 -8.34 0.21
CA GLY A 82 -8.63 -9.03 1.45
C GLY A 82 -7.22 -9.62 1.52
N LEU A 83 -6.77 -9.88 2.76
CA LEU A 83 -5.43 -10.37 3.06
C LEU A 83 -5.17 -11.75 2.45
N GLN A 84 -6.12 -12.68 2.54
CA GLN A 84 -5.93 -14.06 2.05
C GLN A 84 -5.65 -14.09 0.55
N ASN A 85 -6.41 -13.33 -0.25
CA ASN A 85 -6.22 -13.25 -1.70
C ASN A 85 -4.87 -12.60 -2.05
N LEU A 86 -4.41 -11.63 -1.25
CA LEU A 86 -3.09 -11.03 -1.43
C LEU A 86 -1.99 -12.07 -1.21
N VAL A 87 -2.02 -12.76 -0.09
CA VAL A 87 -1.02 -13.77 0.27
C VAL A 87 -1.00 -14.92 -0.74
N VAL A 88 -2.16 -15.47 -1.09
CA VAL A 88 -2.26 -16.57 -2.05
C VAL A 88 -1.74 -16.15 -3.42
N SER A 89 -2.14 -14.97 -3.92
CA SER A 89 -1.71 -14.52 -5.25
C SER A 89 -0.23 -14.17 -5.31
N MET A 90 0.36 -13.58 -4.27
CA MET A 90 1.79 -13.28 -4.21
C MET A 90 2.62 -14.56 -4.10
N ASN A 91 2.23 -15.48 -3.22
CA ASN A 91 2.94 -16.75 -3.01
C ASN A 91 2.79 -17.73 -4.18
N ALA A 92 1.88 -17.48 -5.12
CA ALA A 92 1.78 -18.22 -6.38
C ALA A 92 2.92 -17.90 -7.37
N VAL A 93 3.69 -16.83 -7.14
CA VAL A 93 4.83 -16.48 -8.00
C VAL A 93 6.13 -17.12 -7.47
N PRO A 94 6.85 -16.58 -6.47
CA PRO A 94 7.72 -17.39 -5.64
C PRO A 94 7.00 -17.83 -4.36
N LYS A 95 7.15 -19.11 -3.99
CA LYS A 95 6.57 -19.65 -2.75
C LYS A 95 7.12 -18.90 -1.54
N GLY A 96 6.22 -18.39 -0.68
CA GLY A 96 6.58 -17.72 0.57
C GLY A 96 7.15 -16.31 0.42
N VAL A 97 7.04 -15.69 -0.77
CA VAL A 97 7.56 -14.33 -1.03
C VAL A 97 6.89 -13.26 -0.18
N PHE A 98 5.64 -13.47 0.24
CA PHE A 98 4.83 -12.46 0.92
C PHE A 98 5.53 -11.88 2.16
N GLN A 99 6.03 -12.75 3.05
CA GLN A 99 6.68 -12.32 4.29
C GLN A 99 7.93 -11.50 4.00
N THR A 100 8.76 -11.93 3.05
CA THR A 100 9.97 -11.22 2.63
C THR A 100 9.63 -9.85 2.05
N ILE A 101 8.58 -9.73 1.24
CA ILE A 101 8.13 -8.45 0.69
C ILE A 101 7.61 -7.52 1.78
N VAL A 102 6.88 -8.05 2.76
CA VAL A 102 6.41 -7.23 3.88
C VAL A 102 7.58 -6.74 4.73
N GLU A 103 8.54 -7.60 5.05
CA GLU A 103 9.65 -7.21 5.92
C GLU A 103 10.67 -6.30 5.21
N GLN A 104 11.09 -6.66 4.00
CA GLN A 104 12.21 -6.00 3.30
C GLN A 104 11.77 -4.83 2.44
N PHE A 105 10.48 -4.75 2.09
CA PHE A 105 9.99 -3.79 1.10
C PHE A 105 8.87 -2.89 1.65
N TRP A 106 7.63 -3.36 1.71
CA TRP A 106 6.83 -3.23 2.94
C TRP A 106 7.06 -2.08 3.94
N VAL A 107 7.44 -2.54 5.13
CA VAL A 107 7.80 -1.78 6.31
C VAL A 107 8.74 -0.61 6.02
N PRO A 108 9.93 -0.78 5.39
CA PRO A 108 10.88 0.33 5.25
C PRO A 108 10.41 1.44 4.31
N ASN A 109 9.45 1.16 3.42
CA ASN A 109 8.95 2.13 2.44
C ASN A 109 7.65 2.83 2.87
N LEU A 110 7.06 2.47 4.02
CA LEU A 110 5.92 3.22 4.59
C LEU A 110 6.23 4.71 4.79
N LYS A 111 7.48 5.04 5.12
CA LYS A 111 7.93 6.42 5.32
C LYS A 111 7.92 7.28 4.05
N LEU A 112 7.79 6.67 2.87
CA LEU A 112 7.70 7.35 1.57
C LEU A 112 6.28 7.82 1.25
N ILE A 113 5.28 7.42 2.04
CA ILE A 113 3.89 7.81 1.84
C ILE A 113 3.70 9.25 2.34
N THR A 114 3.27 10.12 1.42
CA THR A 114 3.12 11.56 1.66
C THR A 114 1.70 12.05 1.44
N GLY A 115 0.95 11.50 0.47
CA GLY A 115 -0.41 11.94 0.15
C GLY A 115 -1.42 11.57 1.24
N SER A 116 -2.41 12.43 1.46
CA SER A 116 -3.43 12.24 2.50
C SER A 116 -4.33 11.02 2.24
N VAL A 117 -4.77 10.83 1.00
CA VAL A 117 -5.58 9.67 0.56
C VAL A 117 -4.76 8.38 0.64
N GLU A 118 -3.52 8.41 0.14
CA GLU A 118 -2.58 7.29 0.19
C GLU A 118 -2.28 6.90 1.65
N LEU A 119 -2.05 7.87 2.53
CA LEU A 119 -1.80 7.65 3.94
C LEU A 119 -3.01 7.00 4.62
N LYS A 120 -4.23 7.45 4.32
CA LYS A 120 -5.45 6.83 4.83
C LYS A 120 -5.57 5.37 4.36
N LEU A 121 -5.33 5.11 3.07
CA LEU A 121 -5.35 3.76 2.50
C LEU A 121 -4.32 2.84 3.15
N THR A 122 -3.07 3.27 3.19
CA THR A 122 -1.98 2.50 3.78
C THR A 122 -2.18 2.33 5.29
N SER A 123 -2.82 3.28 5.97
CA SER A 123 -3.16 3.16 7.39
C SER A 123 -4.15 2.03 7.65
N VAL A 124 -5.23 1.99 6.88
CA VAL A 124 -6.24 0.92 6.99
C VAL A 124 -5.62 -0.43 6.62
N ALA A 125 -4.84 -0.48 5.53
CA ALA A 125 -4.19 -1.71 5.10
C ALA A 125 -3.17 -2.23 6.14
N SER A 126 -2.35 -1.34 6.71
CA SER A 126 -1.37 -1.68 7.75
C SER A 126 -2.05 -2.17 9.02
N THR A 127 -3.16 -1.53 9.41
CA THR A 127 -3.99 -1.97 10.54
C THR A 127 -4.50 -3.39 10.28
N LYS A 128 -5.15 -3.63 9.14
CA LYS A 128 -5.63 -4.97 8.76
C LYS A 128 -4.51 -6.01 8.72
N LEU A 129 -3.32 -5.66 8.21
CA LEU A 129 -2.16 -6.55 8.27
C LEU A 129 -1.81 -6.93 9.71
N ILE A 130 -1.56 -5.96 10.58
CA ILE A 130 -1.15 -6.20 11.97
C ILE A 130 -2.19 -7.05 12.72
N CYS A 131 -3.46 -6.79 12.42
CA CYS A 131 -4.64 -7.35 13.07
C CYS A 131 -5.01 -8.77 12.60
N GLU A 132 -5.03 -8.99 11.28
CA GLU A 132 -5.58 -10.19 10.65
C GLU A 132 -4.50 -11.20 10.25
N SER A 133 -3.21 -10.81 10.27
CA SER A 133 -2.10 -11.65 9.81
C SER A 133 -1.44 -12.47 10.92
N SER A 134 -2.09 -12.73 12.05
CA SER A 134 -1.47 -13.38 13.21
C SER A 134 -0.88 -14.77 12.90
N THR A 135 -1.42 -15.47 11.91
CA THR A 135 -0.95 -16.77 11.42
C THR A 135 -0.07 -16.68 10.17
N LEU A 136 0.04 -15.50 9.56
CA LEU A 136 0.65 -15.29 8.25
C LEU A 136 1.96 -14.47 8.31
N LEU A 137 2.12 -13.65 9.35
CA LEU A 137 3.32 -12.86 9.60
C LEU A 137 3.88 -13.15 10.99
N ASP A 138 5.20 -13.34 11.06
CA ASP A 138 5.93 -13.49 12.31
C ASP A 138 5.68 -12.29 13.24
N SER A 139 5.62 -12.56 14.55
CA SER A 139 5.41 -11.54 15.59
C SER A 139 6.39 -10.36 15.45
N LYS A 140 7.65 -10.65 15.11
CA LYS A 140 8.70 -9.65 14.89
C LYS A 140 8.43 -8.76 13.69
N VAL A 141 7.93 -9.31 12.58
CA VAL A 141 7.60 -8.53 11.37
C VAL A 141 6.38 -7.65 11.64
N ARG A 142 5.36 -8.16 12.34
CA ARG A 142 4.21 -7.38 12.78
C ARG A 142 4.60 -6.23 13.71
N GLY A 143 5.53 -6.49 14.64
CA GLY A 143 6.09 -5.47 15.52
C GLY A 143 6.84 -4.37 14.77
N LYS A 144 7.71 -4.74 13.83
CA LYS A 144 8.40 -3.77 12.95
C LYS A 144 7.42 -2.95 12.10
N MET A 145 6.38 -3.59 11.57
CA MET A 145 5.31 -2.93 10.82
C MET A 145 4.57 -1.91 11.69
N LEU A 146 4.19 -2.30 12.90
CA LEU A 146 3.54 -1.40 13.85
C LEU A 146 4.45 -0.22 14.23
N ASN A 147 5.74 -0.46 14.49
CA ASN A 147 6.72 0.60 14.77
C ASN A 147 6.81 1.61 13.63
N SER A 148 7.02 1.13 12.39
CA SER A 148 7.15 2.01 11.22
C SER A 148 5.84 2.75 10.92
N PHE A 149 4.70 2.10 11.14
CA PHE A 149 3.40 2.72 10.96
C PHE A 149 3.12 3.82 12.00
N VAL A 150 3.45 3.60 13.27
CA VAL A 150 3.32 4.64 14.31
C VAL A 150 4.23 5.83 14.01
N THR A 151 5.46 5.59 13.53
CA THR A 151 6.34 6.68 13.06
C THR A 151 5.70 7.45 11.92
N LEU A 152 5.11 6.77 10.93
CA LEU A 152 4.41 7.44 9.82
C LEU A 152 3.26 8.30 10.34
N LEU A 153 2.44 7.82 11.28
CA LEU A 153 1.31 8.56 11.86
C LEU A 153 1.71 9.73 12.77
N SER A 154 2.88 9.62 13.40
CA SER A 154 3.42 10.64 14.32
C SER A 154 4.08 11.80 13.58
N ARG A 155 4.45 11.62 12.30
CA ARG A 155 4.97 12.71 11.47
C ARG A 155 3.95 13.85 11.33
N PRO A 156 4.35 15.12 11.46
CA PRO A 156 3.53 16.25 11.09
C PRO A 156 3.13 16.19 9.61
N GLU A 157 2.00 16.76 9.25
CA GLU A 157 1.55 16.79 7.86
C GLU A 157 2.50 17.62 7.00
N GLU A 158 3.06 18.69 7.58
CA GLU A 158 4.01 19.64 6.97
C GLU A 158 5.33 18.96 6.56
N GLU A 159 5.80 17.97 7.32
CA GLU A 159 6.98 17.16 6.98
C GLU A 159 6.70 16.13 5.88
N ARG A 160 5.43 15.87 5.56
CA ARG A 160 5.02 14.97 4.47
C ARG A 160 4.86 15.70 3.13
N VAL A 161 4.69 17.02 3.11
CA VAL A 161 4.41 17.82 1.90
C VAL A 161 5.66 18.10 1.03
N LEU A 162 6.67 17.24 1.06
CA LEU A 162 7.68 17.23 0.00
C LEU A 162 7.15 16.40 -1.17
N GLU A 163 6.06 16.85 -1.78
CA GLU A 163 5.86 16.50 -3.19
C GLU A 163 6.99 17.20 -3.94
N GLU A 164 7.93 16.42 -4.49
CA GLU A 164 8.72 16.94 -5.59
C GLU A 164 7.70 17.45 -6.61
N PRO A 165 7.73 18.75 -6.98
CA PRO A 165 6.89 19.20 -8.07
C PRO A 165 7.18 18.26 -9.23
N ASP A 166 6.12 17.75 -9.86
CA ASP A 166 6.22 16.96 -11.08
C ASP A 166 6.72 17.93 -12.17
N VAL A 167 8.00 18.27 -12.12
CA VAL A 167 8.65 19.12 -13.11
C VAL A 167 8.66 18.25 -14.36
N PRO A 168 7.96 18.63 -15.42
CA PRO A 168 8.05 17.88 -16.67
C PRO A 168 9.52 17.90 -17.06
N ASP A 169 10.15 16.73 -17.11
CA ASP A 169 11.48 16.57 -17.66
C ASP A 169 11.38 16.92 -19.14
N PHE A 170 11.64 18.19 -19.47
CA PHE A 170 11.88 18.64 -20.84
C PHE A 170 13.25 18.14 -21.27
N GLY A 171 13.43 16.81 -21.26
CA GLY A 171 14.61 16.17 -21.78
C GLY A 171 14.71 16.47 -23.27
N GLU A 172 15.67 17.32 -23.63
CA GLU A 172 16.11 17.55 -25.00
C GLU A 172 16.46 16.21 -25.67
N THR A 173 15.46 15.61 -26.30
CA THR A 173 15.65 14.48 -27.21
C THR A 173 15.08 14.92 -28.55
N VAL A 174 16.00 15.19 -29.48
CA VAL A 174 15.71 15.60 -30.85
C VAL A 174 15.01 14.44 -31.55
N GLY A 175 13.68 14.43 -31.49
CA GLY A 175 12.82 13.42 -32.06
C GLY A 175 11.37 13.72 -31.72
N TYR A 176 10.46 13.51 -32.67
CA TYR A 176 9.03 13.86 -32.61
C TYR A 176 8.37 13.48 -31.26
N ASN A 177 8.20 14.45 -30.37
CA ASN A 177 7.54 14.28 -29.07
C ASN A 177 6.05 14.59 -29.22
N ALA A 178 5.20 13.56 -29.13
CA ALA A 178 3.77 13.75 -28.92
C ALA A 178 3.56 14.31 -27.51
N THR A 179 3.40 15.63 -27.40
CA THR A 179 3.18 16.31 -26.12
C THR A 179 1.77 16.00 -25.63
N PHE A 180 1.63 15.22 -24.56
CA PHE A 180 0.35 15.03 -23.89
C PHE A 180 0.00 16.32 -23.13
N VAL A 181 -1.06 17.01 -23.54
CA VAL A 181 -1.56 18.20 -22.85
C VAL A 181 -2.52 17.75 -21.76
N HIS A 182 -2.13 17.90 -20.50
CA HIS A 182 -3.02 17.66 -19.37
C HIS A 182 -4.04 18.81 -19.29
N LEU A 183 -5.32 18.50 -19.50
CA LEU A 183 -6.39 19.49 -19.33
C LEU A 183 -6.62 19.75 -17.84
N TYR A 184 -6.04 20.83 -17.33
CA TYR A 184 -6.08 21.23 -15.91
C TYR A 184 -7.49 21.28 -15.29
N ASN A 185 -8.52 21.57 -16.09
CA ASN A 185 -9.91 21.65 -15.62
C ASN A 185 -10.74 20.37 -15.84
N ALA A 186 -10.16 19.31 -16.42
CA ALA A 186 -10.83 18.02 -16.67
C ALA A 186 -10.23 16.87 -15.85
N GLY A 187 -9.34 17.17 -14.90
CA GLY A 187 -8.82 16.17 -13.98
C GLY A 187 -9.95 15.57 -13.14
N LYS A 188 -10.15 14.24 -13.25
CA LYS A 188 -10.97 13.52 -12.26
C LYS A 188 -10.30 13.72 -10.90
N LYS A 189 -11.06 14.25 -9.94
CA LYS A 189 -10.63 14.34 -8.55
C LYS A 189 -10.33 12.91 -8.08
N GLU A 190 -9.15 12.71 -7.50
CA GLU A 190 -8.75 11.43 -6.92
C GLU A 190 -9.85 10.98 -5.95
N GLU A 191 -10.56 9.91 -6.29
CA GLU A 191 -11.66 9.43 -5.46
C GLU A 191 -11.09 8.64 -4.30
N ASP A 192 -11.50 9.00 -3.09
CA ASP A 192 -11.09 8.29 -1.88
C ASP A 192 -11.66 6.85 -1.92
N PRO A 193 -10.82 5.81 -1.99
CA PRO A 193 -11.27 4.42 -2.05
C PRO A 193 -11.89 3.95 -0.72
N LEU A 194 -11.80 4.76 0.33
CA LEU A 194 -12.18 4.48 1.72
C LEU A 194 -13.08 5.58 2.30
N LYS A 195 -14.14 5.98 1.59
CA LYS A 195 -15.10 7.02 2.04
C LYS A 195 -15.67 6.76 3.46
N GLU A 196 -15.68 5.51 3.91
CA GLU A 196 -16.18 5.09 5.22
C GLU A 196 -15.22 5.39 6.41
N VAL A 197 -13.91 5.50 6.17
CA VAL A 197 -12.91 5.66 7.25
C VAL A 197 -12.48 7.11 7.41
N ASN A 198 -13.17 7.89 8.22
CA ASN A 198 -12.87 9.32 8.36
C ASN A 198 -11.55 9.62 9.11
N TYR A 199 -11.18 8.79 10.11
CA TYR A 199 -10.03 9.05 10.99
C TYR A 199 -9.10 7.82 11.07
N PRO A 200 -8.00 7.80 10.30
CA PRO A 200 -7.07 6.65 10.26
C PRO A 200 -6.44 6.33 11.62
N LYS A 201 -6.12 7.36 12.41
CA LYS A 201 -5.56 7.21 13.76
C LYS A 201 -6.54 6.54 14.72
N GLN A 202 -7.81 6.94 14.68
CA GLN A 202 -8.87 6.33 15.49
C GLN A 202 -9.11 4.88 15.06
N TYR A 203 -9.13 4.62 13.75
CA TYR A 203 -9.33 3.28 13.21
C TYR A 203 -8.25 2.29 13.69
N LEU A 204 -6.99 2.72 13.72
CA LEU A 204 -5.88 1.93 14.25
C LEU A 204 -6.11 1.59 15.73
N VAL A 205 -6.32 2.61 16.56
CA VAL A 205 -6.44 2.43 18.02
C VAL A 205 -7.65 1.56 18.36
N ALA A 206 -8.79 1.77 17.69
CA ALA A 206 -10.00 0.97 17.88
C ALA A 206 -9.78 -0.50 17.47
N SER A 207 -9.12 -0.74 16.34
CA SER A 207 -8.83 -2.10 15.87
C SER A 207 -7.87 -2.85 16.79
N LEU A 208 -6.81 -2.16 17.27
CA LEU A 208 -5.86 -2.73 18.22
C LEU A 208 -6.49 -2.98 19.60
N ALA A 209 -7.30 -2.05 20.11
CA ALA A 209 -7.98 -2.22 21.40
C ALA A 209 -8.96 -3.40 21.37
N ASN A 210 -9.72 -3.54 20.29
CA ASN A 210 -10.63 -4.67 20.09
C ASN A 210 -9.86 -6.01 20.08
N LEU A 211 -8.72 -6.08 19.39
CA LEU A 211 -7.93 -7.31 19.35
C LEU A 211 -7.15 -7.59 20.63
N ALA A 212 -6.71 -6.56 21.36
CA ALA A 212 -6.14 -6.73 22.68
C ALA A 212 -7.17 -7.29 23.66
N ALA A 213 -8.44 -6.88 23.56
CA ALA A 213 -9.54 -7.46 24.34
C ALA A 213 -9.82 -8.92 23.95
N LEU A 214 -9.74 -9.27 22.66
CA LEU A 214 -9.93 -10.64 22.18
C LEU A 214 -8.75 -11.58 22.44
N SER A 215 -7.55 -11.05 22.64
CA SER A 215 -6.33 -11.83 22.93
C SER A 215 -5.47 -11.12 23.96
N PRO A 216 -5.84 -11.22 25.26
CA PRO A 216 -5.15 -10.54 26.34
C PRO A 216 -3.67 -10.92 26.40
N GLY A 217 -2.79 -9.93 26.51
CA GLY A 217 -1.35 -10.11 26.71
C GLY A 217 -0.49 -10.19 25.44
N THR A 218 -1.02 -10.63 24.29
CA THR A 218 -0.22 -10.77 23.06
C THR A 218 0.19 -9.42 22.45
N TYR A 219 -0.76 -8.50 22.31
CA TYR A 219 -0.51 -7.19 21.71
C TYR A 219 0.30 -6.25 22.65
N PRO A 220 0.04 -6.21 23.96
CA PRO A 220 0.91 -5.48 24.91
C PRO A 220 2.37 -5.95 24.90
N GLN A 221 2.62 -7.27 24.79
CA GLN A 221 3.98 -7.82 24.68
C GLN A 221 4.62 -7.43 23.34
N LEU A 222 3.88 -7.57 22.24
CA LEU A 222 4.36 -7.20 20.90
C LEU A 222 4.76 -5.71 20.84
N ILE A 223 3.97 -4.83 21.47
CA ILE A 223 4.26 -3.40 21.60
C ILE A 223 5.55 -3.17 22.39
N ARG A 224 5.68 -3.77 23.58
CA ARG A 224 6.88 -3.59 24.43
C ARG A 224 8.17 -4.09 23.78
N GLU A 225 8.11 -5.20 23.07
CA GLU A 225 9.30 -5.86 22.52
C GLU A 225 9.78 -5.26 21.19
N ASN A 226 8.89 -4.68 20.38
CA ASN A 226 9.22 -4.31 19.00
C ASN A 226 9.09 -2.82 18.68
N LEU A 227 8.41 -2.02 19.52
CA LEU A 227 8.30 -0.58 19.30
C LEU A 227 9.39 0.19 20.05
N GLU A 228 9.90 1.23 19.41
CA GLU A 228 10.80 2.20 20.03
C GLU A 228 10.06 3.02 21.10
N ALA A 229 10.78 3.50 22.12
CA ALA A 229 10.20 4.21 23.26
C ALA A 229 9.37 5.45 22.85
N ALA A 230 9.82 6.19 21.84
CA ALA A 230 9.10 7.33 21.30
C ALA A 230 7.76 6.92 20.66
N ASN A 231 7.75 5.82 19.89
CA ASN A 231 6.54 5.29 19.27
C ASN A 231 5.58 4.66 20.30
N GLN A 232 6.10 4.04 21.36
CA GLN A 232 5.27 3.58 22.49
C GLN A 232 4.56 4.75 23.16
N ALA A 233 5.27 5.85 23.44
CA ALA A 233 4.68 7.05 24.02
C ALA A 233 3.62 7.68 23.10
N ALA A 234 3.91 7.78 21.79
CA ALA A 234 2.96 8.31 20.81
C ALA A 234 1.69 7.44 20.71
N LEU A 235 1.84 6.10 20.73
CA LEU A 235 0.70 5.19 20.74
C LEU A 235 -0.15 5.37 22.01
N LEU A 236 0.48 5.47 23.19
CA LEU A 236 -0.23 5.69 24.45
C LEU A 236 -0.97 7.03 24.49
N GLN A 237 -0.38 8.09 23.93
CA GLN A 237 -1.04 9.38 23.77
C GLN A 237 -2.27 9.27 22.85
N LEU A 238 -2.17 8.55 21.74
CA LEU A 238 -3.30 8.29 20.84
C LEU A 238 -4.40 7.46 21.52
N CYS A 239 -4.03 6.43 22.29
CA CYS A 239 -4.98 5.67 23.10
C CYS A 239 -5.74 6.56 24.08
N SER A 240 -5.02 7.44 24.77
CA SER A 240 -5.59 8.39 25.74
C SER A 240 -6.51 9.42 25.06
N SER A 241 -6.15 9.92 23.86
CA SER A 241 -6.96 10.90 23.14
C SER A 241 -8.30 10.34 22.65
N TYR A 242 -8.39 9.03 22.41
CA TYR A 242 -9.61 8.36 21.95
C TYR A 242 -10.33 7.56 23.05
N ASN A 243 -9.87 7.65 24.31
CA ASN A 243 -10.42 6.90 25.46
C ASN A 243 -10.47 5.36 25.24
N LEU A 244 -9.45 4.80 24.60
CA LEU A 244 -9.34 3.36 24.33
C LEU A 244 -8.13 2.78 25.03
N SER A 245 -8.27 1.64 25.73
CA SER A 245 -7.15 0.94 26.35
C SER A 245 -6.72 -0.27 25.53
N ILE A 246 -5.43 -0.36 25.25
CA ILE A 246 -4.78 -1.55 24.65
C ILE A 246 -4.08 -2.38 25.76
N VAL A 247 -3.97 -1.82 26.97
CA VAL A 247 -3.35 -2.40 28.18
C VAL A 247 -4.41 -2.70 29.23
#